data_AF-A0A932Z9E3-F1
#
_entry.id   AF-A0A932Z9E3-F1
#
_cell.length_a   1.000
_cell.length_b   1.000
_cell.length_c   1.000
_cell.angle_alpha   90.00
_cell.angle_beta   90.00
_cell.angle_gamma   90.00
#
_symmetry.space_group_name_H-M   'P 1'
#
loop_
_entity.id
_entity.type
_entity.pdbx_description
1 polymer ?
#
loop_
_entity_poly.entity_id
_entity_poly.type
_entity_poly.pdbx_seq_one_letter_code
_entity_poly.pdbx_strand_id
1 'polypeptide(L)'
;MDLAVAEKLEGFAAQNNLMGLTAPSLAAIRDGRTGYSASRGRQFLGFQERIDRELLKHRVITRNAYTAWFRQGAQSEAQIKAFIVQFSVFSNLFLVAQLRKMINAGTLESMRASKEILANEIGVVFKPRGAPRSAADAEPDPDHVGTEGTVQGGTFRFEAGHFEWLYQIARKLGLQFNEIGKRRFGTPSTLFFCDELARLYGNEDYAVSRAASYAVENWAAAGFW
;
A
#
# COMPACT_ATOMS: atom_id res chain seq x y z
N MET A 1 -28.39 -3.61 -7.41
CA MET A 1 -28.90 -2.28 -7.77
C MET A 1 -29.82 -2.46 -8.96
N ASP A 2 -31.01 -1.86 -8.95
CA ASP A 2 -31.97 -1.97 -10.06
C ASP A 2 -31.41 -1.30 -11.34
N LEU A 3 -31.57 -1.93 -12.50
CA LEU A 3 -31.07 -1.48 -13.80
C LEU A 3 -31.57 -0.07 -14.14
N ALA A 4 -32.85 0.22 -13.84
CA ALA A 4 -33.44 1.53 -14.08
C ALA A 4 -32.83 2.64 -13.20
N VAL A 5 -32.29 2.28 -12.03
CA VAL A 5 -31.60 3.23 -11.14
C VAL A 5 -30.18 3.49 -11.64
N ALA A 6 -29.51 2.47 -12.19
CA ALA A 6 -28.19 2.62 -12.79
C ALA A 6 -28.21 3.54 -14.02
N GLU A 7 -29.13 3.32 -14.97
CA GLU A 7 -29.26 4.16 -16.17
C GLU A 7 -29.56 5.62 -15.83
N LYS A 8 -30.40 5.88 -14.82
CA LYS A 8 -30.70 7.23 -14.34
C LYS A 8 -29.47 7.93 -13.73
N LEU A 9 -28.60 7.19 -13.06
CA LEU A 9 -27.37 7.74 -12.48
C LEU A 9 -26.32 8.02 -13.55
N GLU A 10 -26.22 7.20 -14.60
CA GLU A 10 -25.35 7.46 -15.75
C GLU A 10 -25.78 8.72 -16.51
N GLY A 11 -27.08 8.86 -16.80
CA GLY A 11 -27.62 10.07 -17.43
C GLY A 11 -27.35 11.33 -16.59
N PHE A 12 -27.55 11.23 -15.27
CA PHE A 12 -27.22 12.31 -14.34
C PHE A 12 -25.71 12.65 -14.35
N ALA A 13 -24.85 11.63 -14.38
CA ALA A 13 -23.41 11.82 -14.40
C ALA A 13 -22.95 12.53 -15.69
N ALA A 14 -23.45 12.09 -16.85
CA ALA A 14 -23.14 12.70 -18.14
C ALA A 14 -23.57 14.19 -18.17
N GLN A 15 -24.80 14.49 -17.77
CA GLN A 15 -25.33 15.85 -17.77
C GLN A 15 -24.56 16.82 -16.87
N ASN A 16 -23.96 16.32 -15.78
CA ASN A 16 -23.27 17.14 -14.78
C ASN A 16 -21.74 17.10 -14.89
N ASN A 17 -21.20 16.42 -15.91
CA ASN A 17 -19.77 16.13 -16.09
C ASN A 17 -19.16 15.41 -14.86
N LEU A 18 -19.85 14.38 -14.38
CA LEU A 18 -19.48 13.56 -13.22
C LEU A 18 -19.17 12.11 -13.60
N MET A 19 -18.96 11.83 -14.89
CA MET A 19 -18.54 10.52 -15.38
C MET A 19 -17.22 10.12 -14.69
N GLY A 20 -17.17 8.90 -14.14
CA GLY A 20 -16.04 8.40 -13.35
C GLY A 20 -16.25 8.43 -11.83
N LEU A 21 -17.29 9.10 -11.32
CA LEU A 21 -17.69 8.95 -9.92
C LEU A 21 -18.42 7.62 -9.68
N THR A 22 -18.27 7.07 -8.48
CA THR A 22 -18.97 5.85 -8.07
C THR A 22 -20.48 6.10 -7.90
N ALA A 23 -21.29 5.06 -8.12
CA ALA A 23 -22.75 5.16 -7.97
C ALA A 23 -23.21 5.71 -6.59
N PRO A 24 -22.59 5.35 -5.44
CA PRO A 24 -22.91 5.97 -4.16
C PRO A 24 -22.63 7.47 -4.11
N SER A 25 -21.53 7.92 -4.72
CA SER A 25 -21.16 9.34 -4.77
C SER A 25 -22.14 10.13 -5.66
N LEU A 26 -22.49 9.56 -6.82
CA LEU A 26 -23.49 10.14 -7.72
C LEU A 26 -24.87 10.25 -7.04
N ALA A 27 -25.30 9.20 -6.34
CA ALA A 27 -26.55 9.24 -5.57
C ALA A 27 -26.49 10.30 -4.46
N ALA A 28 -25.39 10.40 -3.71
CA ALA A 28 -25.23 11.40 -2.66
C ALA A 28 -25.26 12.84 -3.20
N ILE A 29 -24.66 13.10 -4.36
CA ILE A 29 -24.73 14.41 -5.03
C ILE A 29 -26.15 14.71 -5.49
N ARG A 30 -26.80 13.75 -6.16
CA ARG A 30 -28.18 13.89 -6.65
C ARG A 30 -29.17 14.16 -5.52
N ASP A 31 -29.01 13.45 -4.40
CA ASP A 31 -29.89 13.56 -3.23
C ASP A 31 -29.54 14.78 -2.34
N GLY A 32 -28.56 15.62 -2.75
CA GLY A 32 -28.20 16.85 -2.05
C GLY A 32 -27.58 16.63 -0.66
N ARG A 33 -26.92 15.48 -0.45
CA ARG A 33 -26.31 15.17 0.86
C ARG A 33 -25.21 16.17 1.19
N THR A 34 -25.18 16.63 2.44
CA THR A 34 -24.18 17.58 2.93
C THR A 34 -22.77 17.13 2.60
N GLY A 35 -21.98 18.02 1.99
CA GLY A 35 -20.59 17.76 1.59
C GLY A 35 -20.42 17.17 0.19
N TYR A 36 -21.50 16.76 -0.48
CA TYR A 36 -21.51 16.25 -1.85
C TYR A 36 -22.13 17.29 -2.79
N SER A 37 -21.38 17.72 -3.80
CA SER A 37 -21.86 18.65 -4.83
C SER A 37 -21.26 18.31 -6.18
N ALA A 38 -21.92 18.73 -7.26
CA ALA A 38 -21.40 18.55 -8.60
C ALA A 38 -20.07 19.30 -8.82
N SER A 39 -19.89 20.49 -8.21
CA SER A 39 -18.62 21.21 -8.29
C SER A 39 -17.48 20.45 -7.63
N ARG A 40 -17.71 19.90 -6.43
CA ARG A 40 -16.72 19.10 -5.71
C ARG A 40 -16.42 17.78 -6.43
N GLY A 41 -17.44 17.16 -7.01
CA GLY A 41 -17.29 15.98 -7.86
C GLY A 41 -16.37 16.24 -9.06
N ARG A 42 -16.58 17.34 -9.78
CA ARG A 42 -15.69 17.76 -10.89
C ARG A 42 -14.27 18.06 -10.42
N GLN A 43 -14.10 18.73 -9.29
CA GLN A 43 -12.78 19.00 -8.71
C GLN A 43 -12.05 17.70 -8.35
N PHE A 44 -12.76 16.72 -7.79
CA PHE A 44 -12.21 15.41 -7.49
C PHE A 44 -11.77 14.68 -8.77
N LEU A 45 -12.60 14.67 -9.82
CA LEU A 45 -12.25 14.06 -11.10
C LEU A 45 -11.03 14.74 -11.74
N GLY A 46 -10.97 16.07 -11.74
CA GLY A 46 -9.80 16.80 -12.22
C GLY A 46 -8.54 16.52 -11.39
N PHE A 47 -8.67 16.32 -10.08
CA PHE A 47 -7.56 15.87 -9.24
C PHE A 47 -7.12 14.44 -9.59
N GLN A 48 -8.05 13.52 -9.80
CA GLN A 48 -7.75 12.15 -10.23
C GLN A 48 -7.00 12.14 -11.57
N GLU A 49 -7.45 12.91 -12.56
CA GLU A 49 -6.75 13.02 -13.85
C GLU A 49 -5.32 13.53 -13.71
N ARG A 50 -5.08 14.44 -12.76
CA ARG A 50 -3.73 14.90 -12.42
C ARG A 50 -2.91 13.78 -11.80
N ILE A 51 -3.44 13.02 -10.85
CA ILE A 51 -2.77 11.86 -10.28
C ILE A 51 -2.39 10.85 -11.36
N ASP A 52 -3.33 10.52 -12.25
CA ASP A 52 -3.11 9.57 -13.34
C ASP A 52 -2.02 10.04 -14.31
N ARG A 53 -1.96 11.34 -14.58
CA ARG A 53 -1.01 11.93 -15.52
C ARG A 53 0.37 12.23 -14.91
N GLU A 54 0.40 12.79 -13.71
CA GLU A 54 1.60 13.36 -13.08
C GLU A 54 2.31 12.34 -12.19
N LEU A 55 1.55 11.55 -11.42
CA LEU A 55 2.10 10.55 -10.50
C LEU A 55 2.18 9.17 -11.16
N LEU A 56 1.04 8.60 -11.59
CA LEU A 56 1.00 7.19 -12.02
C LEU A 56 1.75 6.93 -13.33
N LYS A 57 1.99 7.96 -14.16
CA LYS A 57 2.83 7.86 -15.35
C LYS A 57 4.31 8.13 -15.08
N HIS A 58 4.71 8.45 -13.84
CA HIS A 58 6.10 8.74 -13.52
C HIS A 58 7.01 7.57 -13.91
N ARG A 59 8.21 7.87 -14.44
CA ARG A 59 9.12 6.86 -15.00
C ARG A 59 9.53 5.77 -14.01
N VAL A 60 9.57 6.08 -12.71
CA VAL A 60 9.89 5.10 -11.66
C VAL A 60 8.79 4.04 -11.50
N ILE A 61 7.56 4.37 -11.87
CA ILE A 61 6.41 3.44 -11.85
C ILE A 61 6.34 2.70 -13.18
N THR A 62 6.31 3.42 -14.31
CA THR A 62 6.00 2.82 -15.62
C THR A 62 7.21 2.34 -16.43
N ARG A 63 8.41 2.85 -16.16
CA ARG A 63 9.63 2.63 -16.98
C ARG A 63 10.89 2.51 -16.11
N ASN A 64 10.79 1.74 -15.03
CA ASN A 64 11.90 1.56 -14.11
C ASN A 64 12.97 0.64 -14.73
N ALA A 65 14.15 1.19 -15.01
CA ALA A 65 15.24 0.44 -15.64
C ALA A 65 15.73 -0.72 -14.76
N TYR A 66 15.71 -0.58 -13.43
CA TYR A 66 16.10 -1.63 -12.51
C TYR A 66 15.13 -2.81 -12.60
N THR A 67 13.82 -2.59 -12.56
CA THR A 67 12.84 -3.69 -12.66
C THR A 67 12.81 -4.30 -14.06
N ALA A 68 13.01 -3.50 -15.11
CA ALA A 68 13.14 -3.99 -16.48
C ALA A 68 14.38 -4.88 -16.69
N TRP A 69 15.47 -4.61 -15.98
CA TRP A 69 16.63 -5.49 -15.92
C TRP A 69 16.37 -6.70 -15.00
N PHE A 70 15.80 -6.48 -13.82
CA PHE A 70 15.56 -7.53 -12.82
C PHE A 70 14.64 -8.64 -13.36
N ARG A 71 13.58 -8.29 -14.10
CA ARG A 71 12.63 -9.26 -14.68
C ARG A 71 13.24 -10.23 -15.70
N GLN A 72 14.46 -9.96 -16.19
CA GLN A 72 15.12 -10.83 -17.17
C GLN A 72 15.65 -12.12 -16.52
N GLY A 73 15.76 -12.18 -15.19
CA GLY A 73 16.24 -13.37 -14.47
C GLY A 73 17.72 -13.70 -14.66
N ALA A 74 18.49 -12.81 -15.30
CA ALA A 74 19.90 -13.01 -15.63
C ALA A 74 20.86 -12.46 -14.55
N GLN A 75 20.39 -12.28 -13.32
CA GLN A 75 21.18 -11.72 -12.22
C GLN A 75 22.19 -12.74 -11.71
N SER A 76 23.39 -12.26 -11.36
CA SER A 76 24.35 -13.09 -10.65
C SER A 76 23.93 -13.34 -9.20
N GLU A 77 24.44 -14.40 -8.60
CA GLU A 77 24.20 -14.72 -7.19
C GLU A 77 24.55 -13.52 -6.27
N ALA A 78 25.66 -12.82 -6.56
CA ALA A 78 26.07 -11.63 -5.82
C ALA A 78 25.05 -10.48 -5.93
N GLN A 79 24.45 -10.27 -7.11
CA GLN A 79 23.41 -9.26 -7.30
C GLN A 79 22.12 -9.62 -6.55
N ILE A 80 21.74 -10.90 -6.55
CA ILE A 80 20.57 -11.38 -5.80
C ILE A 80 20.80 -11.21 -4.29
N LYS A 81 21.98 -11.58 -3.76
CA LYS A 81 22.34 -11.34 -2.35
C LYS A 81 22.28 -9.85 -2.01
N ALA A 82 22.87 -9.00 -2.84
CA ALA A 82 22.85 -7.56 -2.63
C ALA A 82 21.41 -7.02 -2.58
N PHE A 83 20.53 -7.47 -3.50
CA PHE A 83 19.12 -7.12 -3.48
C PHE A 83 18.43 -7.54 -2.17
N ILE A 84 18.60 -8.79 -1.73
CA ILE A 84 17.99 -9.29 -0.49
C ILE A 84 18.49 -8.51 0.73
N VAL A 85 19.79 -8.20 0.81
CA VAL A 85 20.35 -7.37 1.88
C VAL A 85 19.68 -6.00 1.88
N GLN A 86 19.62 -5.30 0.75
CA GLN A 86 19.02 -3.95 0.70
C GLN A 86 17.52 -3.97 0.98
N PHE A 87 16.80 -4.94 0.41
CA PHE A 87 15.35 -5.04 0.57
C PHE A 87 14.96 -5.40 2.01
N SER A 88 15.76 -6.23 2.70
CA SER A 88 15.57 -6.51 4.12
C SER A 88 15.78 -5.29 5.02
N VAL A 89 16.74 -4.41 4.68
CA VAL A 89 16.94 -3.14 5.40
C VAL A 89 15.73 -2.23 5.21
N PHE A 90 15.24 -2.11 3.98
CA PHE A 90 14.01 -1.38 3.69
C PHE A 90 12.82 -1.94 4.48
N SER A 91 12.58 -3.25 4.44
CA SER A 91 11.46 -3.90 5.13
C SER A 91 11.43 -3.58 6.64
N ASN A 92 12.58 -3.65 7.32
CA ASN A 92 12.62 -3.29 8.76
C ASN A 92 12.47 -1.79 9.01
N LEU A 93 13.05 -0.92 8.18
CA LEU A 93 12.91 0.53 8.36
C LEU A 93 11.53 1.05 7.94
N PHE A 94 10.82 0.32 7.08
CA PHE A 94 9.44 0.61 6.72
C PHE A 94 8.51 0.59 7.93
N LEU A 95 8.76 -0.31 8.90
CA LEU A 95 8.03 -0.35 10.18
C LEU A 95 8.12 1.00 10.91
N VAL A 96 9.29 1.66 10.88
CA VAL A 96 9.49 2.97 11.51
C VAL A 96 8.67 4.05 10.79
N ALA A 97 8.65 4.05 9.46
CA ALA A 97 7.84 4.98 8.68
C ALA A 97 6.34 4.80 8.97
N GLN A 98 5.87 3.55 8.99
CA GLN A 98 4.47 3.21 9.28
C GLN A 98 4.07 3.58 10.72
N LEU A 99 4.96 3.34 11.69
CA LEU A 99 4.73 3.75 13.07
C LEU A 99 4.58 5.27 13.20
N ARG A 100 5.45 6.04 12.53
CA ARG A 100 5.36 7.51 12.52
C ARG A 100 4.07 8.00 11.85
N LYS A 101 3.66 7.39 10.73
CA LYS A 101 2.37 7.66 10.07
C LYS A 101 1.19 7.41 11.00
N MET A 102 1.21 6.30 11.73
CA MET A 102 0.17 5.96 12.69
C MET A 102 0.05 7.01 13.80
N ILE A 103 1.19 7.42 14.38
CA ILE A 103 1.22 8.43 15.46
C ILE A 103 0.65 9.76 14.98
N ASN A 104 1.01 10.20 13.76
CA ASN A 104 0.61 11.48 13.20
C ASN A 104 -0.70 11.42 12.38
N ALA A 105 -1.49 10.35 12.54
CA ALA A 105 -2.72 10.20 11.79
C ALA A 105 -3.74 11.30 12.13
N GLY A 106 -4.28 11.96 11.10
CA GLY A 106 -5.21 13.08 11.27
C GLY A 106 -6.61 12.69 11.78
N THR A 107 -6.96 11.39 11.80
CA THR A 107 -8.22 10.88 12.35
C THR A 107 -8.03 9.51 13.01
N LEU A 108 -8.96 9.11 13.88
CA LEU A 108 -8.94 7.80 14.52
C LEU A 108 -9.04 6.65 13.50
N GLU A 109 -9.85 6.82 12.45
CA GLU A 109 -10.01 5.85 11.37
C GLU A 109 -8.70 5.66 10.61
N SER A 110 -8.02 6.76 10.32
CA SER A 110 -6.69 6.76 9.69
C SER A 110 -5.63 6.08 10.55
N MET A 111 -5.65 6.32 11.87
CA MET A 111 -4.77 5.65 12.81
C MET A 111 -5.04 4.14 12.85
N ARG A 112 -6.32 3.73 12.88
CA ARG A 112 -6.73 2.32 12.84
C ARG A 112 -6.26 1.65 11.55
N ALA A 113 -6.46 2.27 10.40
CA ALA A 113 -5.94 1.76 9.12
C ALA A 113 -4.41 1.61 9.13
N SER A 114 -3.69 2.51 9.78
CA SER A 114 -2.23 2.40 9.93
C SER A 114 -1.82 1.24 10.86
N LYS A 115 -2.59 0.98 11.93
CA LYS A 115 -2.39 -0.18 12.82
C LYS A 115 -2.58 -1.50 12.12
N GLU A 116 -3.59 -1.59 11.25
CA GLU A 116 -3.85 -2.77 10.41
C GLU A 116 -2.60 -3.16 9.62
N ILE A 117 -2.01 -2.19 8.92
CA ILE A 117 -0.78 -2.44 8.13
C ILE A 117 0.38 -2.81 9.05
N LEU A 118 0.63 -2.02 10.11
CA LEU A 118 1.78 -2.27 10.99
C LEU A 118 1.71 -3.66 11.67
N ALA A 119 0.52 -4.08 12.11
CA ALA A 119 0.32 -5.39 12.70
C ALA A 119 0.54 -6.52 11.67
N ASN A 120 0.14 -6.32 10.43
CA ASN A 120 0.38 -7.29 9.37
C ASN A 120 1.87 -7.40 9.03
N GLU A 121 2.58 -6.28 8.91
CA GLU A 121 4.02 -6.25 8.64
C GLU A 121 4.83 -7.06 9.68
N ILE A 122 4.39 -7.04 10.95
CA ILE A 122 5.05 -7.76 12.05
C ILE A 122 4.54 -9.20 12.29
N GLY A 123 3.53 -9.68 11.55
CA GLY A 123 3.11 -11.09 11.60
C GLY A 123 1.67 -11.38 12.03
N VAL A 124 0.74 -10.41 11.97
CA VAL A 124 -0.69 -10.70 12.12
C VAL A 124 -1.33 -10.89 10.74
N VAL A 125 -1.84 -12.09 10.47
CA VAL A 125 -2.44 -12.42 9.17
C VAL A 125 -3.74 -11.64 8.95
N PHE A 126 -3.89 -11.05 7.77
CA PHE A 126 -5.12 -10.39 7.37
C PHE A 126 -6.25 -11.41 7.17
N LYS A 127 -7.42 -11.11 7.72
CA LYS A 127 -8.67 -11.84 7.46
C LYS A 127 -9.53 -11.06 6.46
N PRO A 128 -10.24 -11.73 5.53
CA PRO A 128 -11.21 -11.07 4.67
C PRO A 128 -12.30 -10.38 5.51
N ARG A 129 -12.63 -9.13 5.18
CA ARG A 129 -13.68 -8.39 5.89
C ARG A 129 -15.04 -9.06 5.64
N GLY A 130 -15.73 -9.43 6.70
CA GLY A 130 -17.05 -10.07 6.63
C GLY A 130 -17.03 -11.59 6.44
N ALA A 131 -15.86 -12.24 6.55
CA ALA A 131 -15.81 -13.70 6.60
C ALA A 131 -16.59 -14.22 7.83
N PRO A 132 -17.44 -15.26 7.68
CA PRO A 132 -18.13 -15.86 8.81
C PRO A 132 -17.11 -16.39 9.82
N ARG A 133 -17.42 -16.30 11.12
CA ARG A 133 -16.54 -16.74 12.22
C ARG A 133 -16.01 -18.18 12.04
N SER A 134 -16.73 -19.05 11.34
CA SER A 134 -16.32 -20.43 11.05
C SER A 134 -15.27 -20.58 9.95
N ALA A 135 -15.05 -19.56 9.11
CA ALA A 135 -13.93 -19.52 8.16
C ALA A 135 -12.65 -18.98 8.80
N ALA A 136 -12.71 -18.47 10.04
CA ALA A 136 -11.56 -18.01 10.80
C ALA A 136 -10.69 -19.16 11.35
N ASP A 137 -11.20 -20.41 11.26
CA ASP A 137 -10.52 -21.64 11.68
C ASP A 137 -9.95 -22.44 10.48
N ALA A 138 -10.14 -21.96 9.25
CA ALA A 138 -9.39 -22.50 8.13
C ALA A 138 -7.94 -22.00 8.27
N GLU A 139 -6.97 -22.93 8.27
CA GLU A 139 -5.54 -22.59 8.20
C GLU A 139 -5.35 -21.58 7.06
N PRO A 140 -4.99 -20.32 7.35
CA PRO A 140 -4.64 -19.38 6.29
C PRO A 140 -3.44 -19.97 5.56
N ASP A 141 -3.54 -20.08 4.24
CA ASP A 141 -2.44 -20.51 3.39
C ASP A 141 -1.20 -19.67 3.76
N PRO A 142 -0.13 -20.30 4.29
CA PRO A 142 1.07 -19.57 4.72
C PRO A 142 1.76 -18.85 3.55
N ASP A 143 1.42 -19.20 2.31
CA ASP A 143 1.92 -18.53 1.10
C ASP A 143 1.05 -17.32 0.66
N HIS A 144 -0.08 -17.05 1.33
CA HIS A 144 -0.96 -15.90 1.06
C HIS A 144 -0.97 -14.89 2.23
N VAL A 145 0.06 -14.05 2.30
CA VAL A 145 -0.01 -12.79 3.07
C VAL A 145 -0.77 -11.77 2.22
N GLY A 146 -2.11 -11.85 2.21
CA GLY A 146 -2.94 -10.89 1.49
C GLY A 146 -2.68 -9.47 2.00
N THR A 147 -2.62 -8.47 1.13
CA THR A 147 -2.32 -7.06 1.47
C THR A 147 -3.55 -6.25 1.89
N GLU A 148 -4.73 -6.88 1.88
CA GLU A 148 -6.01 -6.27 2.18
C GLU A 148 -6.80 -7.11 3.19
N GLY A 149 -7.47 -6.45 4.14
CA GLY A 149 -8.32 -7.13 5.11
C GLY A 149 -8.43 -6.42 6.45
N THR A 150 -8.56 -7.21 7.51
CA THR A 150 -8.40 -6.74 8.90
C THR A 150 -7.61 -7.76 9.72
N VAL A 151 -6.73 -7.27 10.57
CA VAL A 151 -5.98 -7.98 11.62
C VAL A 151 -6.78 -8.08 12.91
N GLN A 152 -7.95 -7.43 13.00
CA GLN A 152 -8.77 -7.46 14.21
C GLN A 152 -9.26 -8.89 14.47
N GLY A 153 -8.90 -9.44 15.64
CA GLY A 153 -9.14 -10.85 15.97
C GLY A 153 -8.30 -11.83 15.14
N GLY A 154 -7.22 -11.35 14.51
CA GLY A 154 -6.20 -12.15 13.85
C GLY A 154 -5.27 -12.84 14.84
N THR A 155 -4.54 -13.83 14.34
CA THR A 155 -3.56 -14.59 15.12
C THR A 155 -2.17 -14.14 14.70
N PHE A 156 -1.33 -13.82 15.68
CA PHE A 156 0.09 -13.56 15.45
C PHE A 156 0.82 -14.86 15.12
N ARG A 157 1.62 -14.85 14.04
CA ARG A 157 2.54 -15.91 13.65
C ARG A 157 3.85 -15.24 13.26
N PHE A 158 4.99 -15.74 13.77
CA PHE A 158 6.28 -15.16 13.43
C PHE A 158 6.49 -15.19 11.91
N GLU A 159 6.20 -16.35 11.30
CA GLU A 159 6.38 -16.67 9.89
C GLU A 159 5.57 -15.77 8.95
N ALA A 160 4.50 -15.13 9.45
CA ALA A 160 3.68 -14.21 8.68
C ALA A 160 4.28 -12.79 8.58
N GLY A 161 5.35 -12.49 9.33
CA GLY A 161 6.05 -11.22 9.26
C GLY A 161 6.83 -11.09 7.95
N HIS A 162 6.79 -9.91 7.34
CA HIS A 162 7.41 -9.71 6.02
C HIS A 162 8.92 -9.96 6.03
N PHE A 163 9.59 -9.61 7.13
CA PHE A 163 11.02 -9.88 7.30
C PHE A 163 11.34 -11.38 7.38
N GLU A 164 10.47 -12.23 7.94
CA GLU A 164 10.71 -13.67 8.03
C GLU A 164 10.78 -14.31 6.65
N TRP A 165 9.90 -13.91 5.73
CA TRP A 165 9.96 -14.38 4.34
C TRP A 165 11.28 -14.03 3.67
N LEU A 166 11.75 -12.79 3.83
CA LEU A 166 13.05 -12.36 3.32
C LEU A 166 14.21 -13.13 3.95
N TYR A 167 14.11 -13.44 5.24
CA TYR A 167 15.12 -14.23 5.93
C TYR A 167 15.17 -15.68 5.41
N GLN A 168 14.03 -16.32 5.13
CA GLN A 168 14.03 -17.66 4.54
C GLN A 168 14.70 -17.68 3.15
N ILE A 169 14.51 -16.64 2.33
CA ILE A 169 15.21 -16.50 1.04
C ILE A 169 16.71 -16.27 1.28
N ALA A 170 17.07 -15.37 2.20
CA ALA A 170 18.45 -15.07 2.54
C ALA A 170 19.24 -16.32 2.94
N ARG A 171 18.64 -17.20 3.75
CA ARG A 171 19.24 -18.48 4.18
C ARG A 171 19.57 -19.40 3.01
N LYS A 172 18.69 -19.48 1.99
CA LYS A 172 18.93 -20.27 0.78
C LYS A 172 20.10 -19.73 -0.06
N LEU A 173 20.43 -18.45 0.12
CA LEU A 173 21.58 -17.79 -0.50
C LEU A 173 22.83 -17.80 0.40
N GLY A 174 22.79 -18.49 1.53
CA GLY A 174 23.89 -18.60 2.49
C GLY A 174 24.11 -17.35 3.36
N LEU A 175 23.16 -16.42 3.40
CA LEU A 175 23.22 -15.24 4.28
C LEU A 175 22.65 -15.58 5.66
N GLN A 176 23.29 -15.04 6.70
CA GLN A 176 22.91 -15.20 8.09
C GLN A 176 22.05 -14.04 8.59
N PHE A 177 21.31 -14.24 9.67
CA PHE A 177 20.47 -13.20 10.28
C PHE A 177 21.26 -11.94 10.66
N ASN A 178 22.51 -12.08 11.10
CA ASN A 178 23.35 -10.96 11.50
C ASN A 178 23.87 -10.11 10.31
N GLU A 179 23.61 -10.53 9.07
CA GLU A 179 24.05 -9.90 7.80
C GLU A 179 22.93 -9.16 7.04
N ILE A 180 21.68 -9.26 7.52
CA ILE A 180 20.52 -8.64 6.86
C ILE A 180 19.69 -7.79 7.84
N GLY A 181 18.77 -6.98 7.31
CA GLY A 181 17.73 -6.27 8.05
C GLY A 181 18.17 -5.11 8.93
N LYS A 182 19.48 -4.95 9.16
CA LYS A 182 20.02 -3.92 10.04
C LYS A 182 20.45 -2.72 9.21
N ARG A 183 20.10 -1.51 9.69
CA ARG A 183 20.44 -0.24 9.04
C ARG A 183 21.89 -0.14 8.54
N ARG A 184 22.85 -0.67 9.29
CA ARG A 184 24.28 -0.68 8.93
C ARG A 184 24.61 -1.35 7.58
N PHE A 185 23.72 -2.19 7.06
CA PHE A 185 23.88 -2.86 5.77
C PHE A 185 23.23 -2.09 4.62
N GLY A 186 22.48 -1.03 4.91
CA GLY A 186 21.87 -0.19 3.89
C GLY A 186 22.93 0.62 3.14
N THR A 187 22.86 0.63 1.82
CA THR A 187 23.62 1.58 1.00
C THR A 187 23.13 3.01 1.27
N PRO A 188 23.94 4.04 0.95
CA PRO A 188 23.50 5.43 1.09
C PRO A 188 22.15 5.71 0.42
N SER A 189 21.91 5.16 -0.77
CA SER A 189 20.65 5.34 -1.50
C SER A 189 19.46 4.66 -0.80
N THR A 190 19.64 3.43 -0.30
CA THR A 190 18.61 2.73 0.48
C THR A 190 18.25 3.49 1.75
N LEU A 191 19.27 3.96 2.47
CA LEU A 191 19.06 4.70 3.71
C LEU A 191 18.41 6.06 3.46
N PHE A 192 18.84 6.79 2.44
CA PHE A 192 18.20 8.02 2.02
C PHE A 192 16.70 7.81 1.71
N PHE A 193 16.37 6.76 0.95
CA PHE A 193 14.98 6.42 0.66
C PHE A 193 14.18 6.12 1.93
N CYS A 194 14.72 5.31 2.85
CA CYS A 194 14.06 4.96 4.10
C CYS A 194 13.87 6.18 5.02
N ASP A 195 14.87 7.07 5.07
CA ASP A 195 14.83 8.28 5.89
C ASP A 195 13.80 9.27 5.35
N GLU A 196 13.77 9.48 4.04
CA GLU A 196 12.76 10.33 3.40
C GLU A 196 11.36 9.74 3.50
N LEU A 197 11.23 8.41 3.44
CA LEU A 197 9.95 7.74 3.68
C LEU A 197 9.48 8.01 5.11
N ALA A 198 10.34 7.82 6.10
CA ALA A 198 10.01 8.08 7.50
C ALA A 198 9.73 9.56 7.78
N ARG A 199 10.36 10.49 7.06
CA ARG A 199 10.09 11.93 7.13
C ARG A 199 8.75 12.31 6.52
N LEU A 200 8.42 11.76 5.34
CA LEU A 200 7.18 12.06 4.62
C LEU A 200 5.96 11.39 5.24
N TYR A 201 6.06 10.12 5.62
CA TYR A 201 4.99 9.37 6.28
C TYR A 201 4.70 9.92 7.67
N GLY A 202 5.75 10.30 8.39
CA GLY A 202 5.66 10.94 9.70
C GLY A 202 5.40 12.44 9.65
N ASN A 203 4.98 13.02 8.53
CA ASN A 203 4.70 14.45 8.48
C ASN A 203 3.46 14.81 9.33
N GLU A 204 3.52 15.91 10.08
CA GLU A 204 2.39 16.41 10.87
C GLU A 204 1.26 16.95 9.99
N ASP A 205 1.59 17.48 8.81
CA ASP A 205 0.60 17.70 7.77
C ASP A 205 0.20 16.33 7.18
N TYR A 206 -0.93 15.83 7.68
CA TYR A 206 -1.46 14.54 7.29
C TYR A 206 -1.81 14.46 5.80
N ALA A 207 -1.98 15.58 5.09
CA ALA A 207 -2.13 15.58 3.64
C ALA A 207 -0.84 15.11 2.95
N VAL A 208 0.32 15.57 3.42
CA VAL A 208 1.64 15.13 2.93
C VAL A 208 1.83 13.64 3.22
N SER A 209 1.53 13.21 4.44
CA SER A 209 1.62 11.80 4.85
C SER A 209 0.77 10.89 3.97
N ARG A 210 -0.50 11.23 3.75
CA ARG A 210 -1.40 10.45 2.89
C ARG A 210 -0.96 10.45 1.43
N ALA A 211 -0.52 11.58 0.90
CA ALA A 211 -0.06 11.66 -0.48
C ALA A 211 1.19 10.80 -0.71
N ALA A 212 2.16 10.85 0.22
CA ALA A 212 3.35 10.01 0.17
C ALA A 212 3.00 8.52 0.24
N SER A 213 2.10 8.14 1.14
CA SER A 213 1.66 6.74 1.26
C SER A 213 0.93 6.26 0.03
N TYR A 214 0.03 7.08 -0.51
CA TYR A 214 -0.68 6.77 -1.75
C TYR A 214 0.31 6.54 -2.90
N ALA A 215 1.34 7.38 -3.04
CA ALA A 215 2.34 7.22 -4.08
C ALA A 215 3.11 5.89 -4.00
N VAL A 216 3.53 5.49 -2.81
CA VAL A 216 4.29 4.25 -2.60
C VAL A 216 3.40 3.01 -2.70
N GLU A 217 2.21 3.03 -2.10
CA GLU A 217 1.26 1.90 -2.13
C GLU A 217 0.75 1.62 -3.55
N ASN A 218 0.45 2.67 -4.32
CA ASN A 218 0.05 2.49 -5.71
C ASN A 218 1.23 2.09 -6.59
N TRP A 219 2.46 2.54 -6.29
CA TRP A 219 3.65 2.03 -6.98
C TRP A 219 3.86 0.53 -6.70
N ALA A 220 3.73 0.09 -5.44
CA ALA A 220 3.86 -1.31 -5.06
C ALA A 220 2.77 -2.19 -5.71
N ALA A 221 1.51 -1.73 -5.71
CA ALA A 221 0.39 -2.41 -6.34
C ALA A 221 0.43 -2.41 -7.88
N ALA A 222 1.05 -1.39 -8.50
CA ALA A 222 1.20 -1.29 -9.96
C ALA A 222 2.28 -2.21 -10.56
N GLY A 223 2.93 -3.04 -9.73
CA GLY A 223 3.82 -4.10 -10.20
C GLY A 223 5.21 -4.03 -9.59
N PHE A 224 5.35 -4.67 -8.43
CA PHE A 224 6.57 -5.42 -8.11
C PHE A 224 6.41 -6.88 -8.59
N TRP A 225 6.16 -7.06 -9.90
CA TRP A 225 6.15 -8.36 -10.59
C TRP A 225 6.32 -8.18 -12.11
#